data_AF-A0A9D0GFM1-F1
#
_entry.id   AF-A0A9D0GFM1-F1
#
_cell.length_a   1.000
_cell.length_b   1.000
_cell.length_c   1.000
_cell.angle_alpha   90.00
_cell.angle_beta   90.00
_cell.angle_gamma   90.00
#
_symmetry.space_group_name_H-M   'P 1'
#
loop_
_entity.id
_entity.type
_entity.pdbx_description
1 polymer ?
#
loop_
_entity_poly.entity_id
_entity_poly.type
_entity_poly.pdbx_seq_one_letter_code
_entity_poly.pdbx_strand_id
1 'polypeptide(L)'
;MSTVGYANWGLCSLHEFLGDLVVYRNLTPIDPRLPPFAALARRVGLDPERIPRKSELNYARVMGVLLQEARRLDAPDTEIRRLIYVGDTQLNDGTAFANLCQVQAWPGLAFIGSERGGPPEARRVQVGPARTLYLANRWSMLHEFDRFCAQQAFPIDAETAVVIDLDKTALGARGRNDKVINQARLDAVRQTVQGLLGDTFDIQVFEQSYHTLNQTEFHPFTTDNQDYLAYLCLIIGMGVISLDALIQEIKGGKLKAFEQVLERVDRKAATLPGGLGTLHRDIYARVRAGDPTPFKRFRHME
;
A
#
# COMPACT_ATOMS: atom_id res chain seq x y z
N MET A 1 4.68 18.23 31.21
CA MET A 1 4.00 17.10 30.56
C MET A 1 5.06 16.09 30.18
N SER A 2 5.15 14.98 30.89
CA SER A 2 6.17 13.95 30.67
C SER A 2 5.97 13.32 29.30
N THR A 3 6.93 13.51 28.41
CA THR A 3 7.11 12.63 27.25
C THR A 3 7.28 11.22 27.78
N VAL A 4 6.30 10.35 27.54
CA VAL A 4 6.48 8.92 27.75
C VAL A 4 7.64 8.53 26.83
N GLY A 5 8.83 8.33 27.41
CA GLY A 5 9.99 7.84 26.70
C GLY A 5 9.73 6.39 26.35
N TYR A 6 9.65 6.07 25.06
CA TYR A 6 9.59 4.68 24.63
C TYR A 6 10.96 4.07 24.84
N ALA A 7 11.01 2.93 25.53
CA ALA A 7 12.21 2.13 25.57
C ALA A 7 12.50 1.62 24.15
N ASN A 8 13.70 1.90 23.65
CA ASN A 8 14.21 1.25 22.45
C ASN A 8 14.83 -0.09 22.88
N TRP A 9 14.23 -1.19 22.44
CA TRP A 9 14.65 -2.55 22.79
C TRP A 9 15.68 -3.13 21.81
N GLY A 10 16.16 -2.33 20.86
CA GLY A 10 17.14 -2.75 19.87
C GLY A 10 16.52 -3.10 18.51
N LEU A 11 17.23 -3.92 17.74
CA LEU A 11 16.77 -4.42 16.44
C LEU A 11 15.91 -5.67 16.65
N CYS A 12 14.87 -5.81 15.83
CA CYS A 12 14.00 -6.97 15.79
C CYS A 12 13.75 -7.34 14.32
N SER A 13 13.56 -8.63 14.04
CA SER A 13 13.14 -9.13 12.73
C SER A 13 11.64 -9.36 12.67
N LEU A 14 11.05 -9.34 11.47
CA LEU A 14 9.63 -9.68 11.30
C LEU A 14 9.31 -11.09 11.84
N HIS A 15 10.23 -12.04 11.65
CA HIS A 15 10.03 -13.42 12.07
C HIS A 15 9.93 -13.55 13.60
N GLU A 16 10.61 -12.70 14.37
CA GLU A 16 10.56 -12.78 15.84
C GLU A 16 9.16 -12.48 16.42
N PHE A 17 8.33 -11.70 15.74
CA PHE A 17 6.99 -11.36 16.24
C PHE A 17 5.83 -11.82 15.34
N LEU A 18 6.10 -12.22 14.09
CA LEU A 18 5.10 -12.77 13.15
C LEU A 18 5.32 -14.24 12.82
N GLY A 19 6.50 -14.81 13.10
CA GLY A 19 6.89 -16.11 12.58
C GLY A 19 6.74 -16.16 11.06
N ASP A 20 6.06 -17.20 10.57
CA ASP A 20 5.76 -17.40 9.15
C ASP A 20 4.34 -16.94 8.75
N LEU A 21 3.61 -16.27 9.66
CA LEU A 21 2.27 -15.73 9.41
C LEU A 21 2.33 -14.43 8.59
N VAL A 22 2.97 -14.52 7.44
CA VAL A 22 3.16 -13.43 6.48
C VAL A 22 2.51 -13.83 5.16
N VAL A 23 1.80 -12.89 4.54
CA VAL A 23 1.16 -13.07 3.23
C VAL A 23 1.69 -12.01 2.29
N TYR A 24 2.25 -12.44 1.16
CA TYR A 24 2.74 -11.53 0.14
C TYR A 24 1.60 -10.84 -0.62
N ARG A 25 1.93 -9.79 -1.38
CA ARG A 25 0.97 -9.02 -2.18
C ARG A 25 0.19 -9.87 -3.19
N ASN A 26 0.74 -11.00 -3.63
CA ASN A 26 0.08 -11.97 -4.50
C ASN A 26 -0.81 -12.98 -3.75
N LEU A 27 -1.11 -12.73 -2.46
CA LEU A 27 -1.90 -13.58 -1.57
C LEU A 27 -1.30 -14.98 -1.35
N THR A 28 0.01 -15.12 -1.55
CA THR A 28 0.75 -16.34 -1.21
C THR A 28 1.23 -16.26 0.23
N PRO A 29 0.79 -17.16 1.13
CA PRO A 29 1.31 -17.25 2.49
C PRO A 29 2.74 -17.81 2.50
N ILE A 30 3.56 -17.39 3.47
CA ILE A 30 4.87 -17.99 3.73
C ILE A 30 4.72 -19.35 4.41
N ASP A 31 3.84 -19.46 5.41
CA ASP A 31 3.58 -20.74 6.09
C ASP A 31 2.99 -21.77 5.09
N PRO A 32 3.71 -22.88 4.80
CA PRO A 32 3.28 -23.85 3.81
C PRO A 32 2.07 -24.69 4.24
N ARG A 33 1.66 -24.60 5.51
CA ARG A 33 0.43 -25.23 6.02
C ARG A 33 -0.82 -24.48 5.59
N LEU A 34 -0.68 -23.21 5.18
CA LEU A 34 -1.78 -22.41 4.67
C LEU A 34 -2.00 -22.68 3.17
N PRO A 35 -3.26 -22.68 2.70
CA PRO A 35 -3.56 -22.98 1.30
C PRO A 35 -3.06 -21.87 0.36
N PRO A 36 -2.60 -22.22 -0.86
CA PRO A 36 -2.18 -21.24 -1.85
C PRO A 36 -3.37 -20.43 -2.40
N PHE A 37 -3.10 -19.24 -2.96
CA PHE A 37 -4.11 -18.35 -3.52
C PHE A 37 -5.08 -19.05 -4.48
N ALA A 38 -4.58 -19.86 -5.42
CA ALA A 38 -5.44 -20.54 -6.40
C ALA A 38 -6.49 -21.46 -5.75
N ALA A 39 -6.16 -22.10 -4.62
CA ALA A 39 -7.12 -22.92 -3.87
C ALA A 39 -8.15 -22.05 -3.13
N LEU A 40 -7.69 -20.95 -2.53
CA LEU A 40 -8.56 -19.98 -1.84
C LEU A 40 -9.52 -19.28 -2.81
N ALA A 41 -9.02 -18.82 -3.96
CA ALA A 41 -9.80 -18.18 -5.01
C ALA A 41 -10.97 -19.06 -5.43
N ARG A 42 -10.74 -20.36 -5.69
CA ARG A 42 -11.81 -21.31 -6.00
C ARG A 42 -12.85 -21.43 -4.88
N ARG A 43 -12.41 -21.45 -3.62
CA ARG A 43 -13.32 -21.53 -2.45
C ARG A 43 -14.24 -20.31 -2.32
N VAL A 44 -13.76 -19.14 -2.73
CA VAL A 44 -14.54 -17.89 -2.67
C VAL A 44 -15.16 -17.47 -4.01
N GLY A 45 -15.14 -18.36 -5.02
CA GLY A 45 -15.75 -18.12 -6.33
C GLY A 45 -15.02 -17.07 -7.18
N LEU A 46 -13.71 -16.96 -7.03
CA LEU A 46 -12.85 -16.04 -7.79
C LEU A 46 -12.03 -16.77 -8.84
N ASP A 47 -11.63 -16.01 -9.86
CA ASP A 47 -10.68 -16.44 -10.87
C ASP A 47 -9.28 -16.62 -10.23
N PRO A 48 -8.69 -17.83 -10.25
CA PRO A 48 -7.38 -18.10 -9.66
C PRO A 48 -6.22 -17.43 -10.41
N GLU A 49 -6.43 -16.92 -11.61
CA GLU A 49 -5.41 -16.20 -12.39
C GLU A 49 -5.41 -14.69 -12.10
N ARG A 50 -6.47 -14.17 -11.48
CA ARG A 50 -6.63 -12.74 -11.18
C ARG A 50 -6.49 -12.47 -9.69
N ILE A 51 -5.31 -11.99 -9.29
CA ILE A 51 -5.04 -11.56 -7.92
C ILE A 51 -5.77 -10.23 -7.62
N PRO A 52 -6.68 -10.18 -6.64
CA PRO A 52 -7.36 -8.94 -6.26
C PRO A 52 -6.43 -7.98 -5.53
N ARG A 53 -6.60 -6.67 -5.74
CA ARG A 53 -5.83 -5.63 -5.02
C ARG A 53 -6.32 -5.48 -3.57
N LYS A 54 -5.41 -5.04 -2.69
CA LYS A 54 -5.64 -4.82 -1.25
C LYS A 54 -6.91 -4.01 -0.91
N SER A 55 -7.28 -3.05 -1.76
CA SER A 55 -8.46 -2.20 -1.60
C SER A 55 -9.76 -2.82 -2.15
N GLU A 56 -9.71 -4.00 -2.78
CA GLU A 56 -10.88 -4.68 -3.34
C GLU A 56 -11.57 -5.58 -2.30
N LEU A 57 -12.90 -5.73 -2.39
CA LEU A 57 -13.65 -6.67 -1.54
C LEU A 57 -13.21 -8.13 -1.74
N ASN A 58 -12.77 -8.49 -2.94
CA ASN A 58 -12.29 -9.84 -3.25
C ASN A 58 -10.99 -10.17 -2.50
N TYR A 59 -10.12 -9.19 -2.25
CA TYR A 59 -8.94 -9.36 -1.40
C TYR A 59 -9.36 -9.66 0.03
N ALA A 60 -10.34 -8.93 0.58
CA ALA A 60 -10.89 -9.18 1.91
C ALA A 60 -11.55 -10.56 2.05
N ARG A 61 -12.22 -11.07 1.00
CA ARG A 61 -12.76 -12.45 0.97
C ARG A 61 -11.67 -13.49 1.13
N VAL A 62 -10.58 -13.36 0.38
CA VAL A 62 -9.46 -14.29 0.45
C VAL A 62 -8.72 -14.17 1.78
N MET A 63 -8.39 -12.95 2.20
CA MET A 63 -7.71 -12.71 3.48
C MET A 63 -8.52 -13.19 4.68
N GLY A 64 -9.84 -13.04 4.67
CA GLY A 64 -10.68 -13.55 5.74
C GLY A 64 -10.63 -15.07 5.86
N VAL A 65 -10.63 -15.80 4.73
CA VAL A 65 -10.42 -17.26 4.74
C VAL A 65 -9.01 -17.60 5.25
N LEU A 66 -7.97 -16.90 4.79
CA LEU A 66 -6.59 -17.11 5.27
C LEU A 66 -6.47 -16.93 6.79
N LEU A 67 -7.08 -15.88 7.33
CA LEU A 67 -7.08 -15.62 8.77
C LEU A 67 -7.78 -16.74 9.54
N GLN A 68 -8.89 -17.27 9.02
CA GLN A 68 -9.58 -18.41 9.62
C GLN A 68 -8.72 -19.69 9.57
N GLU A 69 -8.03 -19.96 8.45
CA GLU A 69 -7.12 -21.11 8.37
C GLU A 69 -5.94 -20.96 9.32
N ALA A 70 -5.34 -19.76 9.41
CA ALA A 70 -4.27 -19.48 10.36
C ALA A 70 -4.74 -19.67 11.81
N ARG A 71 -5.94 -19.20 12.15
CA ARG A 71 -6.53 -19.41 13.47
C ARG A 71 -6.73 -20.90 13.77
N ARG A 72 -7.15 -21.72 12.80
CA ARG A 72 -7.28 -23.17 13.01
C ARG A 72 -5.97 -23.88 13.30
N LEU A 73 -4.85 -23.35 12.81
CA LEU A 73 -3.51 -23.90 13.08
C LEU A 73 -3.01 -23.53 14.49
N ASP A 74 -3.34 -22.32 14.96
CA ASP A 74 -2.85 -21.75 16.22
C ASP A 74 -3.76 -22.09 17.42
N ALA A 75 -5.07 -21.94 17.25
CA ALA A 75 -6.10 -22.17 18.27
C ALA A 75 -7.37 -22.76 17.63
N PRO A 76 -7.43 -24.08 17.36
CA PRO A 76 -8.48 -24.71 16.55
C PRO A 76 -9.89 -24.56 17.11
N ASP A 77 -10.03 -24.43 18.43
CA ASP A 77 -11.31 -24.29 19.12
C ASP A 77 -11.75 -22.83 19.32
N THR A 78 -11.01 -21.87 18.77
CA THR A 78 -11.30 -20.43 18.92
C THR A 78 -11.58 -19.79 17.57
N GLU A 79 -12.70 -19.10 17.45
CA GLU A 79 -13.04 -18.34 16.25
C GLU A 79 -12.56 -16.88 16.34
N ILE A 80 -12.18 -16.30 15.21
CA ILE A 80 -11.97 -14.85 15.14
C ILE A 80 -13.32 -14.15 15.18
N ARG A 81 -13.47 -13.21 16.10
CA ARG A 81 -14.66 -12.38 16.28
C ARG A 81 -14.38 -10.89 16.15
N ARG A 82 -13.11 -10.49 16.12
CA ARG A 82 -12.66 -9.11 16.19
C ARG A 82 -11.44 -8.89 15.31
N LEU A 83 -11.34 -7.71 14.71
CA LEU A 83 -10.19 -7.31 13.90
C LEU A 83 -9.49 -6.08 14.49
N ILE A 84 -8.20 -6.20 14.71
CA ILE A 84 -7.29 -5.06 14.80
C ILE A 84 -6.49 -4.97 13.51
N TYR A 85 -6.37 -3.76 12.97
CA TYR A 85 -5.53 -3.50 11.81
C TYR A 85 -4.50 -2.42 12.14
N VAL A 86 -3.26 -2.61 11.72
CA VAL A 86 -2.18 -1.62 11.88
C VAL A 86 -1.60 -1.32 10.49
N GLY A 87 -1.60 -0.05 10.09
CA GLY A 87 -1.11 0.40 8.78
C GLY A 87 -0.62 1.85 8.78
N ASP A 88 -0.23 2.36 7.61
CA ASP A 88 0.36 3.69 7.45
C ASP A 88 -0.50 4.67 6.63
N THR A 89 -1.46 4.16 5.86
CA THR A 89 -2.30 4.98 4.96
C THR A 89 -3.79 4.89 5.27
N GLN A 90 -4.45 6.04 5.37
CA GLN A 90 -5.91 6.04 5.53
C GLN A 90 -6.60 5.47 4.29
N LEU A 91 -6.06 5.72 3.10
CA LEU A 91 -6.70 5.29 1.85
C LEU A 91 -6.58 3.78 1.65
N ASN A 92 -5.37 3.21 1.62
CA ASN A 92 -5.21 1.79 1.33
C ASN A 92 -5.51 0.92 2.55
N ASP A 93 -4.85 1.15 3.68
CA ASP A 93 -5.06 0.34 4.89
C ASP A 93 -6.45 0.53 5.48
N GLY A 94 -6.94 1.77 5.52
CA GLY A 94 -8.30 2.04 5.99
C GLY A 94 -9.36 1.34 5.13
N THR A 95 -9.19 1.30 3.80
CA THR A 95 -10.10 0.56 2.91
C THR A 95 -9.98 -0.96 3.10
N ALA A 96 -8.76 -1.49 3.20
CA ALA A 96 -8.54 -2.92 3.42
C ALA A 96 -9.18 -3.38 4.73
N PHE A 97 -8.98 -2.63 5.81
CA PHE A 97 -9.63 -2.83 7.11
C PHE A 97 -11.15 -2.81 7.00
N ALA A 98 -11.72 -1.77 6.36
CA ALA A 98 -13.17 -1.62 6.23
C ALA A 98 -13.79 -2.80 5.45
N ASN A 99 -13.14 -3.20 4.35
CA ASN A 99 -13.56 -4.34 3.54
C ASN A 99 -13.48 -5.66 4.31
N LEU A 100 -12.41 -5.88 5.07
CA LEU A 100 -12.23 -7.11 5.85
C LEU A 100 -13.29 -7.22 6.95
N CYS A 101 -13.52 -6.14 7.71
CA CYS A 101 -14.61 -6.07 8.68
C CYS A 101 -15.98 -6.29 8.01
N GLN A 102 -16.19 -5.74 6.82
CA GLN A 102 -17.46 -5.90 6.09
C GLN A 102 -17.70 -7.34 5.67
N VAL A 103 -16.71 -7.96 5.02
CA VAL A 103 -16.85 -9.30 4.45
C VAL A 103 -16.98 -10.35 5.55
N GLN A 104 -16.27 -10.18 6.67
CA GLN A 104 -16.30 -11.12 7.78
C GLN A 104 -17.34 -10.77 8.87
N ALA A 105 -18.03 -9.64 8.71
CA ALA A 105 -18.94 -9.09 9.71
C ALA A 105 -18.30 -8.90 11.11
N TRP A 106 -16.98 -8.70 11.17
CA TRP A 106 -16.27 -8.43 12.43
C TRP A 106 -16.37 -6.96 12.82
N PRO A 107 -16.63 -6.63 14.09
CA PRO A 107 -16.26 -5.33 14.64
C PRO A 107 -14.74 -5.17 14.57
N GLY A 108 -14.28 -3.93 14.45
CA GLY A 108 -12.85 -3.69 14.36
C GLY A 108 -12.39 -2.29 14.68
N LEU A 109 -11.11 -2.20 15.03
CA LEU A 109 -10.40 -0.95 15.27
C LEU A 109 -9.10 -0.96 14.46
N ALA A 110 -8.80 0.12 13.76
CA ALA A 110 -7.56 0.23 13.00
C ALA A 110 -6.70 1.38 13.52
N PHE A 111 -5.41 1.14 13.72
CA PHE A 111 -4.41 2.18 13.90
C PHE A 111 -3.77 2.52 12.56
N ILE A 112 -3.84 3.78 12.17
CA ILE A 112 -3.15 4.30 10.98
C ILE A 112 -2.12 5.34 11.42
N GLY A 113 -0.85 4.98 11.32
CA GLY A 113 0.27 5.79 11.77
C GLY A 113 0.98 6.52 10.64
N SER A 114 1.31 7.78 10.83
CA SER A 114 2.23 8.50 9.95
C SER A 114 3.01 9.52 10.76
N GLU A 115 4.33 9.40 10.79
CA GLU A 115 5.18 10.35 11.51
C GLU A 115 5.17 11.71 10.81
N ARG A 116 4.62 12.73 11.47
CA ARG A 116 4.47 14.10 10.91
C ARG A 116 4.90 15.15 11.93
N GLY A 117 5.20 16.38 11.50
CA GLY A 117 5.48 17.48 12.43
C GLY A 117 4.31 17.83 13.35
N GLY A 118 4.55 18.67 14.37
CA GLY A 118 3.53 19.14 15.32
C GLY A 118 3.45 18.33 16.62
N PRO A 119 2.56 18.67 17.56
CA PRO A 119 2.36 17.88 18.79
C PRO A 119 1.73 16.50 18.49
N PRO A 120 1.93 15.47 19.33
CA PRO A 120 1.25 14.18 19.18
C PRO A 120 -0.27 14.37 19.17
N GLU A 121 -0.91 13.90 18.11
CA GLU A 121 -2.34 14.04 17.92
C GLU A 121 -2.91 12.80 17.24
N ALA A 122 -4.15 12.47 17.59
CA ALA A 122 -4.91 11.45 16.89
C ALA A 122 -6.37 11.86 16.73
N ARG A 123 -6.95 11.49 15.59
CA ARG A 123 -8.37 11.67 15.29
C ARG A 123 -9.02 10.31 15.06
N ARG A 124 -10.29 10.21 15.45
CA ARG A 124 -11.10 8.99 15.29
C ARG A 124 -12.08 9.20 14.15
N VAL A 125 -12.16 8.25 13.23
CA VAL A 125 -13.07 8.30 12.09
C VAL A 125 -13.90 7.02 12.07
N GLN A 126 -15.22 7.17 12.18
CA GLN A 126 -16.14 6.03 12.03
C GLN A 126 -16.27 5.70 10.54
N VAL A 127 -16.05 4.43 10.18
CA VAL A 127 -16.11 3.96 8.78
C VAL A 127 -17.18 2.88 8.56
N GLY A 128 -18.11 2.76 9.50
CA GLY A 128 -19.24 1.84 9.47
C GLY A 128 -19.67 1.42 10.87
N PRO A 129 -20.71 0.57 11.00
CA PRO A 129 -21.14 0.05 12.30
C PRO A 129 -20.00 -0.72 12.98
N ALA A 130 -19.67 -0.35 14.22
CA ALA A 130 -18.60 -0.97 15.03
C ALA A 130 -17.22 -1.03 14.35
N ARG A 131 -16.89 -0.02 13.50
CA ARG A 131 -15.62 0.09 12.77
C ARG A 131 -15.03 1.48 12.87
N THR A 132 -13.85 1.60 13.48
CA THR A 132 -13.23 2.89 13.75
C THR A 132 -11.78 2.92 13.30
N LEU A 133 -11.41 3.98 12.58
CA LEU A 133 -10.01 4.31 12.30
C LEU A 133 -9.49 5.28 13.38
N TYR A 134 -8.35 4.94 13.97
CA TYR A 134 -7.54 5.77 14.85
C TYR A 134 -6.36 6.30 14.04
N LEU A 135 -6.46 7.55 13.58
CA LEU A 135 -5.48 8.16 12.69
C LEU A 135 -4.52 9.00 13.54
N ALA A 136 -3.26 8.57 13.64
CA ALA A 136 -2.25 9.18 14.52
C ALA A 136 -1.10 9.80 13.72
N ASN A 137 -0.62 10.96 14.17
CA ASN A 137 0.54 11.64 13.59
C ASN A 137 1.89 11.20 14.19
N ARG A 138 1.87 10.17 15.05
CA ARG A 138 3.03 9.54 15.72
C ARG A 138 2.84 8.04 15.73
N TRP A 139 3.86 7.29 15.31
CA TRP A 139 3.88 5.82 15.51
C TRP A 139 3.87 5.44 16.98
N SER A 140 4.49 6.30 17.79
CA SER A 140 4.54 6.17 19.22
C SER A 140 3.14 6.09 19.84
N MET A 141 2.11 6.64 19.17
CA MET A 141 0.74 6.62 19.67
C MET A 141 0.03 5.26 19.62
N LEU A 142 0.72 4.21 19.20
CA LEU A 142 0.21 2.84 19.28
C LEU A 142 -0.15 2.45 20.73
N HIS A 143 0.53 3.04 21.74
CA HIS A 143 0.19 2.81 23.14
C HIS A 143 -1.05 3.59 23.63
N GLU A 144 -1.35 4.78 23.10
CA GLU A 144 -2.67 5.40 23.27
C GLU A 144 -3.75 4.57 22.59
N PHE A 145 -3.44 3.95 21.45
CA PHE A 145 -4.39 3.11 20.73
C PHE A 145 -4.77 1.85 21.51
N ASP A 146 -3.81 1.19 22.16
CA ASP A 146 -4.09 0.08 23.09
C ASP A 146 -5.03 0.52 24.24
N ARG A 147 -4.72 1.65 24.89
CA ARG A 147 -5.61 2.25 25.89
C ARG A 147 -7.00 2.58 25.34
N PHE A 148 -7.07 3.06 24.10
CA PHE A 148 -8.32 3.32 23.42
C PHE A 148 -9.12 2.03 23.17
N CYS A 149 -8.48 0.93 22.77
CA CYS A 149 -9.13 -0.37 22.63
C CYS A 149 -9.77 -0.82 23.95
N ALA A 150 -9.04 -0.72 25.06
CA ALA A 150 -9.55 -1.03 26.39
C ALA A 150 -10.75 -0.14 26.77
N GLN A 151 -10.70 1.17 26.50
CA GLN A 151 -11.80 2.10 26.74
C GLN A 151 -13.04 1.81 25.89
N GLN A 152 -12.87 1.22 24.71
CA GLN A 152 -13.98 0.77 23.85
C GLN A 152 -14.51 -0.63 24.23
N ALA A 153 -14.03 -1.21 25.34
CA ALA A 153 -14.31 -2.59 25.71
C ALA A 153 -14.01 -3.57 24.57
N PHE A 154 -12.91 -3.32 23.83
CA PHE A 154 -12.46 -4.14 22.72
C PHE A 154 -11.23 -4.96 23.16
N PRO A 155 -11.43 -6.19 23.68
CA PRO A 155 -10.32 -7.00 24.19
C PRO A 155 -9.42 -7.48 23.04
N ILE A 156 -8.12 -7.52 23.33
CA ILE A 156 -7.10 -8.12 22.46
C ILE A 156 -6.76 -9.50 23.05
N ASP A 157 -7.49 -10.52 22.60
CA ASP A 157 -7.42 -11.88 23.13
C ASP A 157 -7.40 -12.91 21.98
N ALA A 158 -7.59 -14.20 22.32
CA ALA A 158 -7.56 -15.29 21.35
C ALA A 158 -8.64 -15.19 20.25
N GLU A 159 -9.72 -14.43 20.44
CA GLU A 159 -10.74 -14.23 19.40
C GLU A 159 -10.44 -12.99 18.52
N THR A 160 -9.33 -12.28 18.77
CA THR A 160 -8.92 -11.11 17.99
C THR A 160 -7.85 -11.49 16.97
N ALA A 161 -8.08 -11.13 15.71
CA ALA A 161 -7.05 -11.16 14.67
C ALA A 161 -6.36 -9.79 14.60
N VAL A 162 -5.03 -9.78 14.58
CA VAL A 162 -4.22 -8.56 14.37
C VAL A 162 -3.58 -8.66 12.98
N VAL A 163 -3.97 -7.77 12.09
CA VAL A 163 -3.40 -7.65 10.74
C VAL A 163 -2.47 -6.44 10.71
N ILE A 164 -1.22 -6.66 10.34
CA ILE A 164 -0.19 -5.63 10.31
C ILE A 164 0.29 -5.50 8.88
N ASP A 165 0.17 -4.30 8.32
CA ASP A 165 0.82 -3.99 7.06
C ASP A 165 2.35 -4.04 7.23
N LEU A 166 3.07 -4.53 6.23
CA LEU A 166 4.52 -4.69 6.33
C LEU A 166 5.25 -3.43 5.88
N ASP A 167 5.12 -3.08 4.60
CA ASP A 167 5.83 -1.96 4.00
C ASP A 167 5.38 -0.64 4.62
N LYS A 168 6.33 0.21 5.02
CA LYS A 168 6.05 1.53 5.65
C LYS A 168 5.25 1.49 6.96
N THR A 169 5.03 0.30 7.51
CA THR A 169 4.38 0.09 8.82
C THR A 169 5.34 -0.67 9.73
N ALA A 170 5.47 -1.98 9.57
CA ALA A 170 6.44 -2.78 10.33
C ALA A 170 7.88 -2.55 9.83
N LEU A 171 8.07 -2.45 8.51
CA LEU A 171 9.35 -2.15 7.86
C LEU A 171 9.39 -0.69 7.40
N GLY A 172 10.34 0.09 7.92
CA GLY A 172 10.56 1.46 7.46
C GLY A 172 9.36 2.37 7.70
N ALA A 173 8.83 2.38 8.92
CA ALA A 173 7.64 3.14 9.35
C ALA A 173 7.54 4.54 8.72
N ARG A 174 6.38 4.85 8.12
CA ARG A 174 6.12 6.03 7.29
C ARG A 174 6.44 7.33 8.02
N GLY A 175 7.19 8.21 7.35
CA GLY A 175 7.65 9.50 7.87
C GLY A 175 8.79 9.42 8.89
N ARG A 176 9.13 8.21 9.37
CA ARG A 176 10.23 7.99 10.32
C ARG A 176 11.46 7.47 9.58
N ASN A 177 11.34 6.30 8.96
CA ASN A 177 12.44 5.59 8.33
C ASN A 177 12.17 5.23 6.85
N ASP A 178 11.07 5.72 6.27
CA ASP A 178 10.66 5.44 4.88
C ASP A 178 11.52 6.15 3.83
N LYS A 179 12.34 7.13 4.24
CA LYS A 179 13.24 7.86 3.33
C LYS A 179 14.26 6.95 2.65
N VAL A 180 14.78 5.94 3.34
CA VAL A 180 15.72 4.97 2.75
C VAL A 180 15.03 4.15 1.65
N ILE A 181 13.77 3.76 1.87
CA ILE A 181 12.95 3.06 0.87
C ILE A 181 12.68 3.96 -0.33
N ASN A 182 12.36 5.24 -0.11
CA ASN A 182 12.14 6.19 -1.19
C ASN A 182 13.43 6.45 -2.00
N GLN A 183 14.60 6.51 -1.35
CA GLN A 183 15.88 6.69 -2.03
C GLN A 183 16.24 5.48 -2.89
N ALA A 184 16.10 4.26 -2.36
CA ALA A 184 16.30 3.03 -3.13
C ALA A 184 15.40 2.98 -4.38
N ARG A 185 14.14 3.39 -4.25
CA ARG A 185 13.20 3.51 -5.39
C ARG A 185 13.68 4.52 -6.43
N LEU A 186 14.13 5.70 -6.00
CA LEU A 186 14.66 6.71 -6.92
C LEU A 186 15.91 6.20 -7.65
N ASP A 187 16.79 5.49 -6.95
CA ASP A 187 18.01 4.92 -7.53
C ASP A 187 17.70 3.79 -8.53
N ALA A 188 16.73 2.92 -8.21
CA ALA A 188 16.22 1.89 -9.12
C ALA A 188 15.67 2.49 -10.43
N VAL A 189 14.90 3.59 -10.34
CA VAL A 189 14.41 4.27 -11.54
C VAL A 189 15.54 4.98 -12.29
N ARG A 190 16.45 5.68 -11.59
CA ARG A 190 17.65 6.30 -12.22
C ARG A 190 18.41 5.28 -13.06
N GLN A 191 18.71 4.11 -12.52
CA GLN A 191 19.43 3.05 -13.23
C GLN A 191 18.62 2.50 -14.42
N THR A 192 17.32 2.29 -14.24
CA THR A 192 16.43 1.86 -15.32
C THR A 192 16.42 2.86 -16.48
N VAL A 193 16.39 4.16 -16.16
CA VAL A 193 16.22 5.24 -17.13
C VAL A 193 17.52 5.62 -17.82
N GLN A 194 18.64 5.69 -17.11
CA GLN A 194 19.96 5.92 -17.70
C GLN A 194 20.28 4.90 -18.79
N GLY A 195 19.94 3.62 -18.57
CA GLY A 195 20.14 2.58 -19.57
C GLY A 195 19.17 2.61 -20.77
N LEU A 196 18.05 3.34 -20.68
CA LEU A 196 16.98 3.35 -21.69
C LEU A 196 16.93 4.62 -22.54
N LEU A 197 17.30 5.78 -21.97
CA LEU A 197 16.95 7.10 -22.54
C LEU A 197 18.14 8.05 -22.70
N GLY A 198 19.33 7.67 -22.21
CA GLY A 198 20.56 8.44 -22.36
C GLY A 198 20.43 9.88 -21.84
N ASP A 199 21.15 10.81 -22.48
CA ASP A 199 21.31 12.20 -22.01
C ASP A 199 20.05 13.08 -22.16
N THR A 200 19.00 12.57 -22.81
CA THR A 200 17.74 13.33 -23.03
C THR A 200 16.80 13.34 -21.84
N PHE A 201 17.11 12.55 -20.80
CA PHE A 201 16.29 12.45 -19.60
C PHE A 201 16.71 13.47 -18.54
N ASP A 202 15.77 14.32 -18.12
CA ASP A 202 16.00 15.25 -17.02
C ASP A 202 15.71 14.59 -15.67
N ILE A 203 16.81 14.21 -14.99
CA ILE A 203 16.74 13.57 -13.68
C ILE A 203 16.24 14.52 -12.57
N GLN A 204 16.52 15.82 -12.67
CA GLN A 204 16.07 16.78 -11.66
C GLN A 204 14.56 16.95 -11.73
N VAL A 205 14.03 17.06 -12.95
CA VAL A 205 12.58 17.10 -13.20
C VAL A 205 11.90 15.81 -12.74
N PHE A 206 12.53 14.65 -12.96
CA PHE A 206 12.01 13.38 -12.46
C PHE A 206 11.89 13.36 -10.93
N GLU A 207 12.96 13.74 -10.22
CA GLU A 207 12.99 13.74 -8.75
C GLU A 207 11.99 14.71 -8.16
N GLN A 208 11.91 15.92 -8.70
CA GLN A 208 10.91 16.90 -8.31
C GLN A 208 9.50 16.35 -8.51
N SER A 209 9.22 15.75 -9.67
CA SER A 209 7.93 15.13 -9.98
C SER A 209 7.59 14.03 -8.98
N TYR A 210 8.57 13.19 -8.63
CA TYR A 210 8.38 12.12 -7.66
C TYR A 210 8.04 12.68 -6.27
N HIS A 211 8.79 13.66 -5.80
CA HIS A 211 8.58 14.27 -4.48
C HIS A 211 7.20 14.95 -4.39
N THR A 212 6.77 15.61 -5.46
CA THR A 212 5.45 16.25 -5.52
C THR A 212 4.33 15.21 -5.61
N LEU A 213 4.38 14.27 -6.57
CA LEU A 213 3.29 13.35 -6.85
C LEU A 213 3.18 12.17 -5.85
N ASN A 214 4.21 11.93 -5.03
CA ASN A 214 4.15 10.93 -3.95
C ASN A 214 3.40 11.44 -2.70
N GLN A 215 2.95 12.70 -2.69
CA GLN A 215 2.17 13.24 -1.58
C GLN A 215 0.77 12.62 -1.52
N THR A 216 0.24 12.49 -0.31
CA THR A 216 -1.07 11.88 -0.04
C THR A 216 -2.21 12.52 -0.84
N GLU A 217 -2.09 13.81 -1.20
CA GLU A 217 -3.09 14.50 -2.03
C GLU A 217 -3.24 13.89 -3.44
N PHE A 218 -2.21 13.26 -3.98
CA PHE A 218 -2.22 12.64 -5.31
C PHE A 218 -2.44 11.12 -5.27
N HIS A 219 -2.50 10.51 -4.08
CA HIS A 219 -2.73 9.07 -3.92
C HIS A 219 -4.03 8.57 -4.54
N PRO A 220 -5.16 9.30 -4.48
CA PRO A 220 -6.37 8.88 -5.19
C PRO A 220 -6.16 8.77 -6.70
N PHE A 221 -5.30 9.60 -7.28
CA PHE A 221 -5.03 9.63 -8.71
C PHE A 221 -4.12 8.46 -9.15
N THR A 222 -3.04 8.22 -8.38
CA THR A 222 -2.08 7.14 -8.66
C THR A 222 -2.50 5.80 -8.06
N THR A 223 -3.62 5.75 -7.34
CA THR A 223 -4.03 4.61 -6.51
C THR A 223 -2.98 4.21 -5.46
N ASP A 224 -2.12 5.17 -5.07
CA ASP A 224 -0.92 4.94 -4.26
C ASP A 224 -0.02 3.82 -4.83
N ASN A 225 -0.01 3.68 -6.16
CA ASN A 225 0.79 2.71 -6.89
C ASN A 225 2.13 3.33 -7.33
N GLN A 226 3.23 2.75 -6.85
CA GLN A 226 4.58 3.23 -7.13
C GLN A 226 5.00 3.01 -8.57
N ASP A 227 4.51 1.98 -9.26
CA ASP A 227 4.74 1.80 -10.71
C ASP A 227 4.10 2.94 -11.50
N TYR A 228 2.91 3.36 -11.10
CA TYR A 228 2.18 4.45 -11.75
C TYR A 228 2.93 5.77 -11.53
N LEU A 229 3.35 6.03 -10.28
CA LEU A 229 4.16 7.19 -9.94
C LEU A 229 5.48 7.22 -10.73
N ALA A 230 6.25 6.13 -10.72
CA ALA A 230 7.51 6.03 -11.45
C ALA A 230 7.32 6.27 -12.95
N TYR A 231 6.26 5.72 -13.54
CA TYR A 231 5.92 5.96 -14.94
C TYR A 231 5.55 7.44 -15.21
N LEU A 232 4.75 8.09 -14.35
CA LEU A 232 4.43 9.51 -14.51
C LEU A 232 5.69 10.36 -14.48
N CYS A 233 6.56 10.16 -13.49
CA CYS A 233 7.83 10.86 -13.36
C CYS A 233 8.71 10.64 -14.59
N LEU A 234 8.70 9.45 -15.17
CA LEU A 234 9.42 9.15 -16.41
C LEU A 234 8.91 9.95 -17.61
N ILE A 235 7.60 9.94 -17.85
CA ILE A 235 6.97 10.68 -18.96
C ILE A 235 7.17 12.19 -18.80
N ILE A 236 7.18 12.70 -17.55
CA ILE A 236 7.46 14.10 -17.24
C ILE A 236 8.95 14.43 -17.47
N GLY A 237 9.86 13.61 -16.96
CA GLY A 237 11.31 13.81 -17.14
C GLY A 237 11.78 13.70 -18.61
N MET A 238 10.97 13.06 -19.45
CA MET A 238 11.16 13.02 -20.91
C MET A 238 10.45 14.16 -21.65
N GLY A 239 9.81 15.08 -20.95
CA GLY A 239 9.11 16.24 -21.51
C GLY A 239 7.84 15.90 -22.31
N VAL A 240 7.32 14.67 -22.22
CA VAL A 240 6.12 14.25 -22.96
C VAL A 240 4.85 14.92 -22.40
N ILE A 241 4.83 15.16 -21.08
CA ILE A 241 3.83 15.96 -20.36
C ILE A 241 4.52 16.90 -19.36
N SER A 242 3.88 18.02 -19.04
CA SER A 242 4.36 18.96 -18.01
C SER A 242 3.80 18.58 -16.63
N LEU A 243 4.64 18.66 -15.59
CA LEU A 243 4.24 18.45 -14.19
C LEU A 243 3.14 19.44 -13.76
N ASP A 244 3.33 20.72 -14.03
CA ASP A 244 2.39 21.77 -13.62
C ASP A 244 1.03 21.60 -14.29
N ALA A 245 1.02 21.29 -15.60
CA ALA A 245 -0.21 21.00 -16.33
C ALA A 245 -0.93 19.78 -15.77
N LEU A 246 -0.20 18.71 -15.45
CA LEU A 246 -0.76 17.51 -14.85
C LEU A 246 -1.40 17.81 -13.49
N ILE A 247 -0.72 18.55 -12.62
CA ILE A 247 -1.23 18.93 -11.29
C ILE A 247 -2.49 19.77 -11.41
N GLN A 248 -2.50 20.77 -12.29
CA GLN A 248 -3.67 21.63 -12.50
C GLN A 248 -4.89 20.83 -12.96
N GLU A 249 -4.70 19.86 -13.87
CA GLU A 249 -5.80 19.03 -14.36
C GLU A 249 -6.33 18.05 -13.32
N ILE A 250 -5.44 17.49 -12.48
CA ILE A 250 -5.83 16.61 -11.36
C ILE A 250 -6.62 17.42 -10.33
N LYS A 251 -6.07 18.55 -9.86
CA LYS A 251 -6.72 19.42 -8.86
C LYS A 251 -8.01 20.04 -9.39
N GLY A 252 -8.08 20.33 -10.68
CA GLY A 252 -9.28 20.79 -11.37
C GLY A 252 -10.30 19.70 -11.70
N GLY A 253 -10.03 18.43 -11.39
CA GLY A 253 -10.93 17.30 -11.62
C GLY A 253 -11.12 16.91 -13.10
N LYS A 254 -10.34 17.48 -14.01
CA LYS A 254 -10.34 17.14 -15.44
C LYS A 254 -9.70 15.76 -15.68
N LEU A 255 -8.72 15.43 -14.85
CA LEU A 255 -8.01 14.15 -14.88
C LEU A 255 -8.24 13.45 -13.55
N LYS A 256 -8.93 12.31 -13.58
CA LYS A 256 -9.44 11.60 -12.41
C LYS A 256 -8.68 10.31 -12.13
N ALA A 257 -8.07 9.71 -13.15
CA ALA A 257 -7.41 8.42 -13.03
C ALA A 257 -6.13 8.36 -13.89
N PHE A 258 -5.15 7.58 -13.41
CA PHE A 258 -3.87 7.34 -14.07
C PHE A 258 -4.02 6.82 -15.51
N GLU A 259 -5.01 5.96 -15.76
CA GLU A 259 -5.29 5.36 -17.07
C GLU A 259 -5.54 6.44 -18.14
N GLN A 260 -6.08 7.59 -17.76
CA GLN A 260 -6.31 8.71 -18.69
C GLN A 260 -4.99 9.35 -19.15
N VAL A 261 -3.92 9.29 -18.34
CA VAL A 261 -2.58 9.70 -18.77
C VAL A 261 -2.02 8.68 -19.75
N LEU A 262 -2.18 7.39 -19.45
CA LEU A 262 -1.74 6.33 -20.35
C LEU A 262 -2.36 6.48 -21.74
N GLU A 263 -3.67 6.71 -21.84
CA GLU A 263 -4.36 6.95 -23.11
C GLU A 263 -3.88 8.21 -23.85
N ARG A 264 -3.47 9.26 -23.11
CA ARG A 264 -2.91 10.47 -23.72
C ARG A 264 -1.52 10.23 -24.28
N VAL A 265 -0.68 9.48 -23.56
CA VAL A 265 0.66 9.13 -24.02
C VAL A 265 0.59 8.15 -25.19
N ASP A 266 -0.36 7.20 -25.15
CA ASP A 266 -0.56 6.20 -26.21
C ASP A 266 -0.95 6.84 -27.55
N ARG A 267 -1.77 7.90 -27.52
CA ARG A 267 -2.06 8.72 -28.72
C ARG A 267 -0.82 9.36 -29.36
N LYS A 268 0.28 9.49 -28.61
CA LYS A 268 1.58 9.99 -29.07
C LYS A 268 2.63 8.87 -29.16
N ALA A 269 2.24 7.60 -29.05
CA ALA A 269 3.19 6.49 -28.95
C ALA A 269 4.16 6.41 -30.15
N ALA A 270 3.69 6.78 -31.35
CA ALA A 270 4.50 6.81 -32.57
C ALA A 270 5.61 7.88 -32.54
N THR A 271 5.48 8.92 -31.71
CA THR A 271 6.47 9.99 -31.59
C THR A 271 7.38 9.81 -30.38
N LEU A 272 7.20 8.75 -29.58
CA LEU A 272 8.05 8.49 -28.43
C LEU A 272 9.42 7.94 -28.89
N PRO A 273 10.53 8.33 -28.24
CA PRO A 273 11.83 7.70 -28.46
C PRO A 273 11.75 6.18 -28.31
N GLY A 274 12.50 5.42 -29.11
CA GLY A 274 12.31 3.97 -29.27
C GLY A 274 12.28 3.16 -27.96
N GLY A 275 13.19 3.46 -27.04
CA GLY A 275 13.22 2.85 -25.69
C GLY A 275 11.97 3.18 -24.87
N LEU A 276 11.54 4.44 -24.89
CA LEU A 276 10.34 4.91 -24.18
C LEU A 276 9.05 4.34 -24.77
N GLY A 277 8.94 4.31 -26.10
CA GLY A 277 7.76 3.78 -26.80
C GLY A 277 7.57 2.29 -26.52
N THR A 278 8.65 1.52 -26.47
CA THR A 278 8.61 0.09 -26.12
C THR A 278 8.17 -0.12 -24.67
N LEU A 279 8.77 0.62 -23.74
CA LEU A 279 8.39 0.57 -22.33
C LEU A 279 6.93 1.00 -22.11
N HIS A 280 6.49 2.05 -22.79
CA HIS A 280 5.11 2.53 -22.72
C HIS A 280 4.10 1.47 -23.14
N ARG A 281 4.30 0.83 -24.31
CA ARG A 281 3.39 -0.23 -24.79
C ARG A 281 3.30 -1.41 -23.82
N ASP A 282 4.43 -1.80 -23.24
CA ASP A 282 4.50 -2.89 -22.26
C ASP A 282 3.73 -2.57 -20.97
N ILE A 283 3.95 -1.38 -20.40
CA ILE A 283 3.21 -0.91 -19.23
C ILE A 283 1.71 -0.76 -19.55
N TYR A 284 1.37 -0.15 -20.70
CA TYR A 284 0.00 0.04 -21.15
C TYR A 284 -0.75 -1.30 -21.23
N ALA A 285 -0.16 -2.30 -21.90
CA ALA A 285 -0.74 -3.63 -22.02
C ALA A 285 -0.98 -4.30 -20.65
N ARG A 286 0.00 -4.21 -19.74
CA ARG A 286 -0.12 -4.78 -18.38
C ARG A 286 -1.18 -4.08 -17.54
N VAL A 287 -1.27 -2.75 -17.60
CA VAL A 287 -2.33 -2.00 -16.90
C VAL A 287 -3.70 -2.39 -17.45
N ARG A 288 -3.84 -2.52 -18.78
CA ARG A 288 -5.08 -3.00 -19.41
C ARG A 288 -5.44 -4.43 -19.02
N ALA A 289 -4.45 -5.27 -18.75
CA ALA A 289 -4.64 -6.62 -18.21
C ALA A 289 -4.90 -6.64 -16.69
N GLY A 290 -4.89 -5.49 -16.01
CA GLY A 290 -5.12 -5.39 -14.57
C GLY A 290 -3.91 -5.71 -13.70
N ASP A 291 -2.69 -5.78 -14.27
CA ASP A 291 -1.46 -6.04 -13.53
C ASP A 291 -1.25 -4.97 -12.43
N PRO A 292 -1.11 -5.36 -11.15
CA PRO A 292 -0.89 -4.42 -10.07
C PRO A 292 0.52 -3.79 -10.08
N THR A 293 1.49 -4.40 -10.75
CA THR A 293 2.88 -3.92 -10.83
C THR A 293 3.37 -3.89 -12.29
N PRO A 294 2.79 -3.03 -13.14
CA PRO A 294 3.03 -3.07 -14.57
C PRO A 294 4.45 -2.67 -14.99
N PHE A 295 5.21 -1.99 -14.13
CA PHE A 295 6.56 -1.52 -14.43
C PHE A 295 7.61 -2.54 -13.95
N LYS A 296 7.66 -3.70 -14.60
CA LYS A 296 8.51 -4.83 -14.18
C LYS A 296 9.99 -4.50 -14.07
N ARG A 297 10.55 -3.70 -15.00
CA ARG A 297 11.96 -3.28 -14.94
C ARG A 297 12.27 -2.51 -13.66
N PHE A 298 11.40 -1.58 -13.26
CA PHE A 298 11.53 -0.86 -12.00
C PHE A 298 11.47 -1.81 -10.81
N ARG A 299 10.52 -2.76 -10.80
CA ARG A 299 10.36 -3.74 -9.72
C ARG A 299 11.52 -4.72 -9.54
N HIS A 300 12.25 -5.03 -10.61
CA HIS A 300 13.46 -5.86 -10.48
C HIS A 300 14.62 -5.15 -9.78
N MET A 301 14.60 -3.81 -9.77
CA MET A 301 15.69 -2.98 -9.26
C MET A 301 15.39 -2.37 -7.87
N GLU A 302 14.10 -2.28 -7.48
CA GLU A 302 13.61 -1.86 -6.15
C GLU A 302 13.78 -2.97 -5.10
#